data_AF-R5P528-F1
#
_entry.id   AF-R5P528-F1
#
_cell.length_a   1.000
_cell.length_b   1.000
_cell.length_c   1.000
_cell.angle_alpha   90.00
_cell.angle_beta   90.00
_cell.angle_gamma   90.00
#
_symmetry.space_group_name_H-M   'P 1'
#
loop_
_entity.id
_entity.type
_entity.pdbx_description
1 polymer ?
#
loop_
_entity_poly.entity_id
_entity_poly.type
_entity_poly.pdbx_seq_one_letter_code
_entity_poly.pdbx_strand_id
1 'polypeptide(L)' 'MELTTVRYRKSKIKSLASILRDMQIGESLKFSANRDTIRMYIGRLNKEGRQYTGSVKGLSKDIVVTRLK' A
#
# COMPACT_ATOMS: atom_id res chain seq x y z
N MET A 1 -16.11 -1.79 -7.46
CA MET A 1 -15.25 -1.31 -6.35
C MET A 1 -14.41 -0.16 -6.87
N GLU A 2 -14.66 1.06 -6.40
CA GLU A 2 -13.79 2.21 -6.68
C GLU A 2 -12.47 2.05 -5.91
N LEU A 3 -11.34 2.33 -6.57
CA LEU A 3 -10.02 2.29 -5.97
C LEU A 3 -9.64 3.70 -5.48
N THR A 4 -9.57 3.89 -4.17
CA THR A 4 -9.10 5.15 -3.59
C THR A 4 -7.61 5.31 -3.89
N THR A 5 -7.26 6.40 -4.58
CA THR A 5 -5.86 6.72 -4.87
C THR A 5 -5.25 7.53 -3.74
N VAL A 6 -4.28 6.93 -3.05
CA VAL A 6 -3.48 7.56 -2.01
C VAL A 6 -2.18 8.08 -2.60
N ARG A 7 -2.10 9.40 -2.77
CA ARG A 7 -0.84 10.06 -3.12
C ARG A 7 0.07 10.13 -1.88
N TYR A 8 0.95 9.16 -1.73
CA TYR A 8 1.99 9.20 -0.72
C TYR A 8 3.10 10.19 -1.13
N ARG A 9 3.24 11.29 -0.39
CA ARG A 9 4.44 12.14 -0.40
C ARG A 9 5.13 11.99 0.95
N LYS A 10 6.45 11.75 0.93
CA LYS A 10 7.31 11.54 2.11
C LYS A 10 7.19 12.65 3.19
N SER A 11 6.62 13.81 2.83
CA SER A 11 6.44 14.99 3.70
C SER A 11 5.07 15.11 4.38
N LYS A 12 4.13 14.16 4.24
CA LYS A 12 2.81 14.25 4.90
C LYS A 12 2.74 13.43 6.21
N ILE A 13 1.89 13.95 7.10
CA ILE A 13 1.62 13.62 8.52
C ILE A 13 1.48 12.11 8.87
N LYS A 14 1.21 11.22 7.90
CA LYS A 14 1.08 9.78 8.13
C LYS A 14 2.15 8.99 7.38
N SER A 15 2.87 8.14 8.12
CA SER A 15 3.82 7.18 7.55
C SER A 15 3.08 6.16 6.66
N LEU A 16 3.76 5.59 5.66
CA LEU A 16 3.18 4.56 4.81
C LEU A 16 2.69 3.36 5.63
N ALA A 17 3.43 2.97 6.67
CA ALA A 17 3.02 1.91 7.59
C ALA A 17 1.70 2.22 8.29
N SER A 18 1.48 3.46 8.72
CA SER A 18 0.22 3.88 9.35
C SER A 18 -0.94 3.75 8.38
N ILE A 19 -0.78 4.22 7.13
CA ILE A 19 -1.83 4.10 6.10
C ILE A 19 -2.16 2.63 5.84
N LEU A 20 -1.15 1.77 5.69
CA LEU A 20 -1.35 0.34 5.46
C LEU A 20 -2.03 -0.34 6.67
N ARG A 21 -1.68 0.07 7.91
CA ARG A 21 -2.29 -0.46 9.13
C ARG A 21 -3.75 -0.04 9.29
N ASP A 22 -4.12 1.13 8.80
CA ASP A 22 -5.49 1.67 8.81
C ASP A 22 -6.38 0.97 7.77
N MET A 23 -5.81 0.27 6.77
CA MET A 23 -6.58 -0.43 5.74
C MET A 23 -7.47 -1.52 6.33
N GLN A 24 -8.71 -1.60 5.86
CA GLN A 24 -9.61 -2.71 6.17
C GLN A 24 -9.28 -3.96 5.34
N ILE A 25 -9.70 -5.14 5.80
CA ILE A 25 -9.53 -6.39 5.04
C ILE A 25 -10.36 -6.31 3.76
N GLY A 26 -9.75 -6.64 2.62
CA GLY A 26 -10.35 -6.50 1.29
C GLY A 26 -10.21 -5.11 0.67
N GLU A 27 -9.79 -4.10 1.44
CA GLU A 27 -9.56 -2.75 0.92
C GLU A 27 -8.34 -2.74 0.00
N SER A 28 -8.44 -1.97 -1.08
CA SER A 28 -7.37 -1.78 -2.05
C SER A 28 -7.08 -0.29 -2.22
N LEU A 29 -5.84 0.11 -1.97
CA LEU A 29 -5.36 1.48 -2.09
C LEU A 29 -4.30 1.57 -3.17
N LYS A 30 -4.39 2.61 -4.00
CA LYS A 30 -3.42 2.87 -5.05
C LYS A 30 -2.39 3.91 -4.57
N PHE A 31 -1.12 3.53 -4.52
CA PHE A 31 -0.02 4.36 -4.05
C PHE A 31 0.85 4.86 -5.20
N SER A 32 0.96 6.19 -5.31
CA SER A 32 1.94 6.85 -6.19
C SER A 32 3.26 7.06 -5.43
N ALA A 33 4.05 6.00 -5.27
CA ALA A 33 5.32 6.01 -4.54
C ALA A 33 6.35 5.07 -5.18
N ASN A 34 7.60 5.11 -4.70
CA ASN A 34 8.62 4.14 -5.13
C ASN A 34 8.17 2.71 -4.77
N ARG A 35 8.18 1.83 -5.77
CA ARG A 35 7.73 0.45 -5.67
C ARG A 35 8.47 -0.35 -4.61
N ASP A 36 9.78 -0.16 -4.50
CA ASP A 36 10.62 -0.88 -3.56
C ASP A 36 10.32 -0.47 -2.12
N THR A 37 10.03 0.81 -1.90
CA THR A 37 9.56 1.31 -0.60
C THR A 37 8.24 0.63 -0.21
N ILE A 38 7.26 0.59 -1.11
CA ILE A 38 5.97 -0.07 -0.82
C ILE A 38 6.17 -1.56 -0.50
N ARG A 39 6.94 -2.27 -1.33
CA ARG A 39 7.23 -3.70 -1.13
C ARG A 39 7.93 -3.98 0.19
N MET A 40 8.90 -3.15 0.58
CA MET A 40 9.60 -3.27 1.86
C MET A 40 8.63 -3.16 3.05
N TYR A 41 7.72 -2.18 3.03
CA TYR A 41 6.73 -2.02 4.10
C TYR A 41 5.69 -3.15 4.11
N ILE A 42 5.19 -3.58 2.95
CA ILE A 42 4.33 -4.76 2.84
C ILE A 42 5.02 -5.98 3.44
N GLY A 43 6.27 -6.25 3.05
CA GLY A 43 7.04 -7.38 3.55
C GLY A 43 7.23 -7.34 5.07
N ARG A 44 7.47 -6.15 5.63
CA ARG A 44 7.55 -5.97 7.09
C ARG A 44 6.21 -6.28 7.78
N LEU A 45 5.11 -5.74 7.28
CA LEU A 45 3.77 -5.97 7.86
C LEU A 45 3.31 -7.42 7.71
N ASN A 46 3.66 -8.08 6.60
CA ASN A 46 3.42 -9.51 6.38
C ASN A 46 4.14 -10.37 7.43
N LYS A 47 5.38 -9.99 7.83
CA LYS A 47 6.10 -10.64 8.94
C LYS A 47 5.45 -10.39 10.30
N GLU A 48 4.75 -9.26 10.47
CA GLU A 48 3.93 -8.95 11.66
C GLU A 48 2.57 -9.68 11.66
N GLY A 49 2.29 -10.53 10.66
CA GLY A 49 1.07 -11.34 10.57
C GLY A 49 -0.11 -10.68 9.84
N ARG A 50 0.05 -9.44 9.37
CA ARG A 50 -0.95 -8.72 8.56
C ARG A 50 -0.62 -8.94 7.08
N GLN A 51 -1.48 -9.60 6.33
CA GLN A 51 -1.17 -9.96 4.95
C GLN A 51 -1.61 -8.89 3.97
N TYR A 52 -0.67 -8.44 3.12
CA TYR A 52 -0.90 -7.51 2.02
C TYR A 52 -0.32 -8.07 0.73
N THR A 53 -0.95 -7.71 -0.39
CA THR A 53 -0.43 -7.93 -1.75
C THR A 53 -0.16 -6.58 -2.39
N GLY A 54 0.89 -6.51 -3.21
CA GLY A 54 1.17 -5.33 -4.03
C GLY A 54 1.23 -5.73 -5.50
N SER A 55 0.36 -5.15 -6.33
CA SER A 55 0.37 -5.34 -7.79
C SER A 55 0.63 -4.01 -8.50
N VAL A 56 1.37 -4.07 -9.61
CA VAL A 56 1.53 -2.94 -10.52
C VAL A 56 0.56 -3.18 -11.67
N LYS A 57 -0.43 -2.31 -11.86
CA LYS A 57 -1.33 -2.39 -13.02
C LYS A 57 -0.85 -1.45 -14.13
N GLY A 58 -0.50 -2.03 -15.27
CA GLY A 58 -0.12 -1.33 -16.51
C GLY A 58 1.23 -0.61 -16.45
N LEU A 59 1.42 0.36 -17.36
CA LEU A 59 2.61 1.22 -17.46
C LEU A 59 2.69 2.29 -16.35
N SER A 60 1.71 2.34 -15.45
CA SER A 60 1.68 3.33 -14.38
C SER A 60 2.79 3.08 -13.35
N LYS A 61 3.40 4.16 -12.83
CA LYS A 61 4.38 4.09 -11.75
C LYS A 61 3.75 3.75 -10.39
N ASP A 62 2.42 3.63 -10.35
CA ASP A 62 1.65 3.41 -9.13
C ASP A 62 1.60 1.91 -8.78
N ILE A 63 1.56 1.62 -7.48
CA ILE A 63 1.30 0.27 -6.94
C ILE A 63 -0.09 0.24 -6.32
N VAL A 64 -0.86 -0.80 -6.62
CA VAL A 64 -2.09 -1.11 -5.90
C VAL A 64 -1.73 -2.08 -4.79
N VAL A 65 -2.00 -1.70 -3.54
CA VAL A 65 -1.86 -2.56 -2.38
C VAL A 65 -3.24 -2.99 -1.92
N THR A 66 -3.41 -4.28 -1.67
CA THR A 66 -4.65 -4.86 -1.16
C THR A 66 -4.35 -5.56 0.16
N ARG A 67 -5.13 -5.30 1.20
CA ARG A 67 -5.04 -6.04 2.46
C ARG A 67 -5.85 -7.33 2.37
N LEU A 68 -5.22 -8.46 2.65
CA LEU A 68 -5.82 -9.79 2.65
C LEU A 68 -6.26 -10.25 4.03
N LYS A 69 -5.50 -9.92 5.08
CA LYS A 69 -5.73 -10.36 6.47
C LYS A 69 -5.19 -9.32 7.46
#